data_AF-A0A9D8IZB0-F1
#
_entry.id   AF-A0A9D8IZB0-F1
#
_cell.length_a   1.000
_cell.length_b   1.000
_cell.length_c   1.000
_cell.angle_alpha   90.00
_cell.angle_beta   90.00
_cell.angle_gamma   90.00
#
_symmetry.space_group_name_H-M   'P 1'
#
loop_
_entity.id
_entity.type
_entity.pdbx_description
1 polymer ?
#
loop_
_entity_poly.entity_id
_entity_poly.type
_entity_poly.pdbx_seq_one_letter_code
_entity_poly.pdbx_strand_id
1 'polypeptide(L)'
;MILRVATAGLYGGVDYNQTYVSGSGCTTCGAGATPIPPLVAELSKMGRKDLDHLVYEGHLLASSRVAGELRHFTGVEVVPVRSPRRRPDMRYWWLRIPSSFPRMHPSTAGVLTEGVCPTCGRAGHYGDDMHPVSPVYDDVPESAPDFNLTWEYFGDWRQVRNTGNKNLVGGCREVIVSQRVRQMLEQLDVRRLVWVPITISKKGRLPVTGWSRTGLPNRGMQGSGERTRHE
;
A
#
# COMPACT_ATOMS: atom_id res chain seq x y z
N MET A 1 8.00 4.50 -3.60
CA MET A 1 7.00 5.20 -4.43
C MET A 1 5.88 4.25 -4.77
N ILE A 2 4.69 4.72 -5.11
CA ILE A 2 3.61 3.84 -5.59
C ILE A 2 3.71 3.69 -7.11
N LEU A 3 3.62 2.44 -7.56
CA LEU A 3 3.50 2.01 -8.95
C LEU A 3 2.02 1.75 -9.26
N ARG A 4 1.49 2.47 -10.24
CA ARG A 4 0.17 2.24 -10.83
C ARG A 4 0.31 1.82 -12.28
N VAL A 5 -0.56 0.92 -12.72
CA VAL A 5 -0.70 0.59 -14.14
C VAL A 5 -1.93 1.33 -14.68
N ALA A 6 -1.72 2.20 -15.66
CA ALA A 6 -2.75 3.02 -16.29
C ALA A 6 -3.52 2.21 -17.35
N THR A 7 -4.25 1.20 -16.89
CA THR A 7 -5.14 0.34 -17.68
C THR A 7 -6.49 0.21 -16.98
N ALA A 8 -7.48 -0.38 -17.65
CA ALA A 8 -8.74 -0.74 -17.01
C ALA A 8 -8.63 -2.00 -16.13
N GLY A 9 -7.43 -2.58 -16.00
CA GLY A 9 -7.21 -3.90 -15.40
C GLY A 9 -7.76 -5.06 -16.24
N LEU A 10 -7.64 -6.25 -15.67
CA LEU A 10 -8.14 -7.51 -16.19
C LEU A 10 -9.21 -8.06 -15.25
N TYR A 11 -10.21 -8.75 -15.79
CA TYR A 11 -11.04 -9.64 -14.99
C TYR A 11 -10.23 -10.83 -14.51
N GLY A 12 -10.50 -11.29 -13.30
CA GLY A 12 -9.66 -12.27 -12.63
C GLY A 12 -10.17 -12.61 -11.24
N GLY A 13 -9.45 -13.51 -10.58
CA GLY A 13 -9.66 -13.75 -9.17
C GLY A 13 -11.09 -14.13 -8.84
N VAL A 14 -11.75 -13.26 -8.07
CA VAL A 14 -13.16 -13.40 -7.66
C VAL A 14 -14.13 -13.66 -8.80
N ASP A 15 -13.90 -13.07 -9.99
CA ASP A 15 -14.78 -13.24 -11.15
C ASP A 15 -14.78 -14.67 -11.69
N TYR A 16 -13.73 -15.45 -11.39
CA TYR A 16 -13.52 -16.79 -11.91
C TYR A 16 -13.34 -17.83 -10.81
N ASN A 17 -14.00 -17.64 -9.67
CA ASN A 17 -13.97 -18.57 -8.54
C ASN A 17 -12.55 -18.89 -8.04
N GLN A 18 -11.67 -17.88 -8.01
CA GLN A 18 -10.37 -18.03 -7.36
C GLN A 18 -10.53 -18.52 -5.93
N THR A 19 -9.71 -19.51 -5.57
CA THR A 19 -9.64 -20.01 -4.20
C THR A 19 -8.61 -19.19 -3.42
N TYR A 20 -8.89 -18.94 -2.15
CA TYR A 20 -8.01 -18.21 -1.24
C TYR A 20 -7.64 -19.09 -0.05
N VAL A 21 -6.48 -18.81 0.54
CA VAL A 21 -6.02 -19.49 1.75
C VAL A 21 -6.99 -19.18 2.89
N SER A 22 -7.59 -20.22 3.47
CA SER A 22 -8.51 -20.10 4.59
C SER A 22 -7.85 -19.37 5.77
N GLY A 23 -8.57 -18.43 6.39
CA GLY A 23 -8.11 -17.70 7.57
C GLY A 23 -7.02 -16.63 7.34
N SER A 24 -6.53 -16.44 6.11
CA SER A 24 -5.49 -15.42 5.82
C SER A 24 -6.01 -13.98 5.85
N GLY A 25 -7.31 -13.79 5.63
CA GLY A 25 -7.97 -12.48 5.59
C GLY A 25 -8.73 -12.14 6.87
N CYS A 26 -9.10 -10.86 7.00
CA CYS A 26 -10.05 -10.41 8.00
C CYS A 26 -11.39 -11.10 7.80
N THR A 27 -11.94 -11.70 8.85
CA THR A 27 -13.24 -12.39 8.81
C THR A 27 -14.41 -11.47 8.44
N THR A 28 -14.29 -10.17 8.71
CA THR A 28 -15.34 -9.19 8.43
C THR A 28 -15.28 -8.64 7.00
N CYS A 29 -14.09 -8.41 6.45
CA CYS A 29 -13.95 -7.70 5.17
C CYS A 29 -13.05 -8.39 4.13
N GLY A 30 -12.49 -9.56 4.43
CA GLY A 30 -11.61 -10.27 3.50
C GLY A 30 -10.23 -9.64 3.29
N ALA A 31 -9.96 -8.41 3.77
CA ALA A 31 -8.64 -7.80 3.63
C ALA A 31 -7.54 -8.71 4.19
N GLY A 32 -6.50 -8.98 3.40
CA GLY A 32 -5.44 -9.95 3.70
C GLY A 32 -5.63 -11.33 3.06
N ALA A 33 -6.80 -11.60 2.46
CA ALA A 33 -7.03 -12.85 1.75
C ALA A 33 -5.97 -13.04 0.66
N THR A 34 -5.33 -14.21 0.67
CA THR A 34 -4.26 -14.55 -0.27
C THR A 34 -4.75 -15.60 -1.26
N PRO A 35 -4.71 -15.35 -2.58
CA PRO A 35 -5.05 -16.35 -3.59
C PRO A 35 -4.16 -17.59 -3.48
N ILE A 36 -4.76 -18.78 -3.64
CA ILE A 36 -4.00 -20.01 -3.83
C ILE A 36 -3.52 -20.06 -5.29
N PRO A 37 -2.21 -20.21 -5.55
CA PRO A 37 -1.69 -20.33 -6.91
C PRO A 37 -2.29 -21.52 -7.67
N PRO A 38 -2.41 -21.45 -9.01
CA PRO A 38 -2.12 -20.27 -9.84
C PRO A 38 -3.21 -19.20 -9.72
N LEU A 39 -2.82 -17.93 -9.85
CA LEU A 39 -3.78 -16.84 -9.99
C LEU A 39 -4.61 -17.06 -11.26
N VAL A 40 -5.91 -16.79 -11.22
CA VAL A 40 -6.80 -16.87 -12.38
C VAL A 40 -7.03 -15.48 -12.95
N ALA A 41 -6.80 -15.30 -14.26
CA ALA A 41 -6.97 -14.01 -14.93
C ALA A 41 -7.34 -14.16 -16.41
N GLU A 42 -8.03 -13.18 -16.99
CA GLU A 42 -8.37 -13.15 -18.41
C GLU A 42 -7.16 -12.78 -19.29
N LEU A 43 -6.19 -13.68 -19.41
CA LEU A 43 -4.88 -13.42 -20.05
C LEU A 43 -4.96 -13.05 -21.54
N SER A 44 -6.05 -13.37 -22.23
CA SER A 44 -6.27 -12.93 -23.62
C SER A 44 -6.32 -11.40 -23.74
N LYS A 45 -6.67 -10.69 -22.66
CA LYS A 45 -6.74 -9.23 -22.60
C LYS A 45 -5.39 -8.57 -22.28
N MET A 46 -4.35 -9.34 -21.98
CA MET A 46 -2.98 -8.80 -21.84
C MET A 46 -2.47 -8.19 -23.15
N GLY A 47 -2.81 -8.79 -24.31
CA GLY A 47 -2.39 -8.28 -25.61
C GLY A 47 -0.87 -8.13 -25.71
N ARG A 48 -0.39 -6.89 -25.89
CA ARG A 48 1.04 -6.54 -25.93
C ARG A 48 1.53 -5.83 -24.65
N LYS A 49 0.76 -5.87 -23.56
CA LYS A 49 1.14 -5.25 -22.29
C LYS A 49 2.19 -6.12 -21.59
N ASP A 50 3.19 -5.45 -21.04
CA ASP A 50 4.21 -6.10 -20.22
C ASP A 50 3.82 -6.17 -18.74
N LEU A 51 2.94 -5.28 -18.31
CA LEU A 51 2.42 -5.23 -16.95
C LEU A 51 0.92 -4.89 -16.99
N ASP A 52 0.14 -5.52 -16.11
CA ASP A 52 -1.26 -5.20 -15.86
C ASP A 52 -1.66 -5.62 -14.44
N HIS A 53 -2.90 -5.39 -14.05
CA HIS A 53 -3.43 -5.77 -12.76
C HIS A 53 -4.84 -6.36 -12.85
N LEU A 54 -5.27 -7.10 -11.83
CA LEU A 54 -6.68 -7.44 -11.67
C LEU A 54 -7.48 -6.21 -11.25
N VAL A 55 -8.65 -6.01 -11.88
CA VAL A 55 -9.46 -4.80 -11.72
C VAL A 55 -9.95 -4.59 -10.29
N TYR A 56 -10.23 -5.66 -9.54
CA TYR A 56 -10.83 -5.58 -8.20
C TYR A 56 -9.85 -5.80 -7.06
N GLU A 57 -8.80 -6.58 -7.28
CA GLU A 57 -7.85 -6.98 -6.22
C GLU A 57 -6.48 -6.34 -6.38
N GLY A 58 -6.19 -5.73 -7.53
CA GLY A 58 -4.90 -5.08 -7.80
C GLY A 58 -3.71 -6.04 -7.90
N HIS A 59 -3.93 -7.36 -7.94
CA HIS A 59 -2.85 -8.32 -8.16
C HIS A 59 -2.15 -8.04 -9.50
N LEU A 60 -0.83 -7.83 -9.47
CA LEU A 60 -0.05 -7.50 -10.66
C LEU A 60 0.29 -8.74 -11.49
N LEU A 61 0.17 -8.60 -12.81
CA LEU A 61 0.60 -9.57 -13.79
C LEU A 61 1.71 -8.98 -14.65
N ALA A 62 2.72 -9.77 -14.95
CA ALA A 62 3.84 -9.38 -15.81
C ALA A 62 4.00 -10.36 -16.97
N SER A 63 4.48 -9.86 -18.12
CA SER A 63 5.01 -10.72 -19.18
C SER A 63 6.23 -11.48 -18.70
N SER A 64 6.55 -12.64 -19.31
CA SER A 64 7.74 -13.42 -18.93
C SER A 64 9.04 -12.65 -19.06
N ARG A 65 9.11 -11.69 -19.98
CA ARG A 65 10.25 -10.78 -20.14
C ARG A 65 10.47 -9.95 -18.88
N VAL A 66 9.43 -9.26 -18.41
CA VAL A 66 9.51 -8.40 -17.23
C VAL A 66 9.60 -9.22 -15.94
N ALA A 67 8.86 -10.32 -15.84
CA ALA A 67 8.92 -11.22 -14.69
C ALA A 67 10.32 -11.83 -14.49
N GLY A 68 11.00 -12.15 -15.59
CA GLY A 68 12.37 -12.67 -15.58
C GLY A 68 13.37 -11.71 -14.93
N GLU A 69 13.20 -10.40 -15.13
CA GLU A 69 14.03 -9.37 -14.49
C GLU A 69 13.57 -9.12 -13.04
N LEU A 70 12.26 -9.09 -12.79
CA LEU A 70 11.69 -8.78 -11.49
C LEU A 70 12.00 -9.80 -10.40
N ARG A 71 12.24 -11.07 -10.75
CA ARG A 71 12.61 -12.12 -9.78
C ARG A 71 13.92 -11.84 -9.02
N HIS A 72 14.72 -10.89 -9.51
CA HIS A 72 15.98 -10.49 -8.89
C HIS A 72 15.81 -9.41 -7.80
N PHE A 73 14.58 -8.89 -7.62
CA PHE A 73 14.24 -7.90 -6.61
C PHE A 73 13.63 -8.54 -5.36
N THR A 74 13.77 -7.87 -4.22
CA THR A 74 13.26 -8.38 -2.94
C THR A 74 11.76 -8.09 -2.75
N GLY A 75 11.06 -8.92 -1.98
CA GLY A 75 9.64 -8.72 -1.67
C GLY A 75 8.67 -9.04 -2.81
N VAL A 76 9.13 -9.75 -3.85
CA VAL A 76 8.28 -10.24 -4.94
C VAL A 76 8.56 -11.71 -5.23
N GLU A 77 7.49 -12.47 -5.42
CA GLU A 77 7.53 -13.86 -5.88
C GLU A 77 6.91 -13.91 -7.28
N VAL A 78 7.57 -14.60 -8.21
CA VAL A 78 7.05 -14.83 -9.56
C VAL A 78 6.30 -16.16 -9.57
N VAL A 79 4.97 -16.09 -9.60
CA VAL A 79 4.07 -17.22 -9.37
C VAL A 79 3.24 -17.51 -10.63
N PRO A 80 2.92 -18.78 -10.94
CA PRO A 80 2.12 -19.10 -12.11
C PRO A 80 0.74 -18.41 -12.13
N VAL A 81 0.30 -18.03 -13.33
CA VAL A 81 -1.04 -17.54 -13.63
C VAL A 81 -1.67 -18.41 -14.73
N ARG A 82 -3.00 -18.53 -14.72
CA ARG A 82 -3.74 -19.27 -15.74
C ARG A 82 -4.97 -18.51 -16.23
N SER A 83 -5.38 -18.80 -17.46
CA SER A 83 -6.70 -18.40 -17.94
C SER A 83 -7.81 -19.27 -17.36
N PRO A 84 -9.07 -18.76 -17.31
CA PRO A 84 -10.22 -19.58 -16.96
C PRO A 84 -10.28 -20.83 -17.85
N ARG A 85 -10.47 -22.00 -17.23
CA ARG A 85 -10.59 -23.31 -17.90
C ARG A 85 -9.38 -23.74 -18.76
N ARG A 86 -8.22 -23.10 -18.61
CA ARG A 86 -6.98 -23.48 -19.30
C ARG A 86 -5.85 -23.78 -18.31
N ARG A 87 -4.82 -24.47 -18.81
CA ARG A 87 -3.55 -24.69 -18.09
C ARG A 87 -2.80 -23.35 -17.89
N PRO A 88 -1.84 -23.28 -16.95
CA PRO A 88 -0.99 -22.11 -16.78
C PRO A 88 -0.34 -21.65 -18.09
N ASP A 89 -0.30 -20.33 -18.29
CA ASP A 89 0.26 -19.71 -19.49
C ASP A 89 1.64 -19.13 -19.13
N MET A 90 2.69 -19.80 -19.59
CA MET A 90 4.08 -19.45 -19.28
C MET A 90 4.55 -18.13 -19.93
N ARG A 91 3.67 -17.41 -20.62
CA ARG A 91 3.93 -16.05 -21.15
C ARG A 91 3.69 -14.95 -20.13
N TYR A 92 2.94 -15.26 -19.07
CA TYR A 92 2.57 -14.31 -18.03
C TYR A 92 2.79 -14.90 -16.65
N TRP A 93 2.99 -14.03 -15.68
CA TRP A 93 3.25 -14.42 -14.30
C TRP A 93 2.54 -13.47 -13.35
N TRP A 94 2.08 -13.99 -12.23
CA TRP A 94 1.62 -13.20 -11.11
C TRP A 94 2.83 -12.74 -10.29
N LEU A 95 2.92 -11.43 -10.04
CA LEU A 95 3.87 -10.86 -9.08
C LEU A 95 3.20 -10.85 -7.69
N ARG A 96 3.45 -11.91 -6.92
CA ARG A 96 2.94 -12.03 -5.55
C ARG A 96 3.84 -11.24 -4.62
N ILE A 97 3.25 -10.27 -3.91
CA ILE A 97 3.97 -9.35 -3.02
C ILE A 97 3.50 -9.62 -1.58
N PRO A 98 4.29 -10.32 -0.74
CA PRO A 98 3.87 -10.71 0.60
C PRO A 98 4.04 -9.58 1.63
N SER A 99 4.96 -8.65 1.38
CA SER A 99 5.32 -7.56 2.28
C SER A 99 4.36 -6.39 2.18
N SER A 100 4.27 -5.63 3.27
CA SER A 100 3.35 -4.51 3.43
C SER A 100 4.03 -3.36 4.13
N PHE A 101 3.79 -2.14 3.68
CA PHE A 101 4.17 -0.96 4.44
C PHE A 101 3.26 -0.79 5.66
N PRO A 102 3.69 0.01 6.66
CA PRO A 102 2.83 0.50 7.72
C PRO A 102 1.62 1.26 7.18
N ARG A 103 0.69 1.63 8.06
CA ARG A 103 -0.41 2.54 7.70
C ARG A 103 0.13 3.88 7.23
N MET A 104 -0.51 4.47 6.22
CA MET A 104 -0.28 5.84 5.81
C MET A 104 -0.53 6.81 6.97
N HIS A 105 0.26 7.88 7.03
CA HIS A 105 0.09 8.97 7.99
C HIS A 105 -1.25 9.69 7.75
N PRO A 106 -1.96 10.14 8.80
CA PRO A 106 -3.25 10.82 8.67
C PRO A 106 -3.25 12.10 7.83
N SER A 107 -2.08 12.69 7.57
CA SER A 107 -1.94 13.86 6.68
C SER A 107 -1.89 13.50 5.19
N THR A 108 -2.05 12.22 4.84
CA THR A 108 -2.15 11.79 3.44
C THR A 108 -3.36 12.47 2.78
N ALA A 109 -3.13 13.12 1.65
CA ALA A 109 -4.18 13.77 0.88
C ALA A 109 -4.66 12.88 -0.27
N GLY A 110 -5.87 13.17 -0.77
CA GLY A 110 -6.48 12.47 -1.90
C GLY A 110 -6.97 11.06 -1.59
N VAL A 111 -7.08 10.69 -0.32
CA VAL A 111 -7.66 9.42 0.14
C VAL A 111 -8.88 9.72 1.01
N LEU A 112 -10.03 9.22 0.58
CA LEU A 112 -11.29 9.27 1.32
C LEU A 112 -11.47 7.96 2.09
N THR A 113 -12.23 8.02 3.19
CA THR A 113 -12.59 6.84 3.97
C THR A 113 -14.11 6.72 4.07
N GLU A 114 -14.65 5.57 3.70
CA GLU A 114 -16.08 5.27 3.80
C GLU A 114 -16.26 3.82 4.26
N GLY A 115 -17.05 3.63 5.33
CA GLY A 115 -17.35 2.28 5.82
C GLY A 115 -16.10 1.48 6.21
N VAL A 116 -15.12 2.13 6.84
CA VAL A 116 -13.87 1.51 7.26
C VAL A 116 -14.16 0.27 8.12
N CYS A 117 -13.53 -0.85 7.78
CA CYS A 117 -13.79 -2.11 8.48
C CYS A 117 -13.50 -1.96 9.99
N PRO A 118 -14.49 -2.16 10.87
CA PRO A 118 -14.31 -1.94 12.31
C PRO A 118 -13.37 -2.97 12.95
N THR A 119 -13.17 -4.12 12.30
CA THR A 119 -12.35 -5.21 12.85
C THR A 119 -10.86 -5.02 12.59
N CYS A 120 -10.47 -4.55 11.40
CA CYS A 120 -9.05 -4.41 11.06
C CYS A 120 -8.63 -3.04 10.54
N GLY A 121 -9.57 -2.14 10.23
CA GLY A 121 -9.29 -0.80 9.72
C GLY A 121 -8.71 -0.72 8.30
N ARG A 122 -8.39 -1.87 7.68
CA ARG A 122 -7.63 -1.92 6.42
C ARG A 122 -8.46 -1.61 5.18
N ALA A 123 -9.74 -1.95 5.18
CA ALA A 123 -10.64 -1.74 4.03
C ALA A 123 -11.56 -0.53 4.26
N GLY A 124 -12.08 0.03 3.17
CA GLY A 124 -12.92 1.23 3.17
C GLY A 124 -12.16 2.52 2.86
N HIS A 125 -11.07 2.43 2.10
CA HIS A 125 -10.32 3.58 1.58
C HIS A 125 -10.63 3.77 0.10
N TYR A 126 -10.64 5.01 -0.38
CA TYR A 126 -10.95 5.34 -1.77
C TYR A 126 -10.05 6.49 -2.23
N GLY A 127 -9.73 6.52 -3.52
CA GLY A 127 -9.15 7.71 -4.12
C GLY A 127 -10.19 8.84 -4.12
N ASP A 128 -9.74 10.06 -3.88
CA ASP A 128 -10.53 11.26 -4.13
C ASP A 128 -10.46 11.61 -5.62
N ASP A 129 -11.63 11.78 -6.27
CA ASP A 129 -11.70 12.16 -7.68
C ASP A 129 -11.21 13.59 -7.94
N MET A 130 -11.25 14.45 -6.91
CA MET A 130 -10.89 15.87 -7.01
C MET A 130 -9.42 16.14 -6.68
N HIS A 131 -8.81 15.29 -5.84
CA HIS A 131 -7.46 15.51 -5.34
C HIS A 131 -6.57 14.29 -5.60
N PRO A 132 -5.43 14.44 -6.30
CA PRO A 132 -4.54 13.32 -6.53
C PRO A 132 -3.98 12.79 -5.20
N VAL A 133 -3.97 11.46 -5.07
CA VAL A 133 -3.39 10.77 -3.92
C VAL A 133 -1.95 11.23 -3.71
N SER A 134 -1.66 11.73 -2.50
CA SER A 134 -0.34 12.17 -2.06
C SER A 134 0.04 11.42 -0.78
N PRO A 135 0.56 10.18 -0.89
CA PRO A 135 0.82 9.30 0.25
C PRO A 135 1.90 9.87 1.16
N VAL A 136 1.63 9.88 2.46
CA VAL A 136 2.59 10.26 3.50
C VAL A 136 2.80 9.07 4.43
N TYR A 137 4.03 8.78 4.80
CA TYR A 137 4.38 7.79 5.83
C TYR A 137 5.27 8.42 6.89
N ASP A 138 5.25 7.88 8.11
CA ASP A 138 6.14 8.32 9.18
C ASP A 138 7.62 8.03 8.88
N ASP A 139 7.89 6.89 8.25
CA ASP A 139 9.24 6.46 7.88
C ASP A 139 9.19 5.40 6.78
N VAL A 140 10.32 5.14 6.14
CA VAL A 140 10.54 3.93 5.34
C VAL A 140 11.15 2.88 6.27
N PRO A 141 10.55 1.68 6.41
CA PRO A 141 11.17 0.62 7.18
C PRO A 141 12.61 0.35 6.70
N GLU A 142 13.58 0.27 7.61
CA GLU A 142 15.00 0.09 7.26
C GLU A 142 15.23 -1.19 6.42
N SER A 143 14.46 -2.24 6.70
CA SER A 143 14.45 -3.51 5.99
C SER A 143 13.37 -3.59 4.90
N ALA A 144 12.86 -2.46 4.41
CA ALA A 144 11.83 -2.45 3.37
C ALA A 144 12.35 -3.14 2.10
N PRO A 145 11.68 -4.21 1.63
CA PRO A 145 12.05 -4.83 0.37
C PRO A 145 11.72 -3.93 -0.83
N ASP A 146 12.17 -4.33 -2.02
CA ASP A 146 11.97 -3.58 -3.26
C ASP A 146 10.50 -3.51 -3.67
N PHE A 147 9.68 -4.50 -3.31
CA PHE A 147 8.24 -4.54 -3.52
C PHE A 147 7.51 -4.63 -2.18
N ASN A 148 6.47 -3.82 -2.04
CA ASN A 148 5.56 -3.84 -0.89
C ASN A 148 4.14 -3.49 -1.37
N LEU A 149 3.16 -3.71 -0.50
CA LEU A 149 1.80 -3.23 -0.69
C LEU A 149 1.44 -2.18 0.37
N THR A 150 0.59 -1.21 0.03
CA THR A 150 0.01 -0.27 1.03
C THR A 150 -0.77 -1.03 2.08
N TRP A 151 -0.75 -0.60 3.35
CA TRP A 151 -1.56 -1.24 4.38
C TRP A 151 -3.07 -1.14 4.07
N GLU A 152 -3.46 -0.03 3.47
CA GLU A 152 -4.79 0.33 3.02
C GLU A 152 -5.23 -0.52 1.83
N TYR A 153 -6.49 -0.95 1.88
CA TYR A 153 -7.22 -1.59 0.79
C TYR A 153 -8.22 -0.57 0.24
N PHE A 154 -8.06 -0.27 -1.04
CA PHE A 154 -8.84 0.68 -1.81
C PHE A 154 -10.00 0.00 -2.52
N GLY A 155 -11.20 0.58 -2.42
CA GLY A 155 -12.41 0.03 -3.03
C GLY A 155 -13.27 -0.80 -2.09
N ASP A 156 -14.42 -1.22 -2.61
CA ASP A 156 -15.40 -1.98 -1.86
C ASP A 156 -14.92 -3.40 -1.55
N TRP A 157 -14.91 -3.74 -0.26
CA TRP A 157 -14.65 -5.10 0.24
C TRP A 157 -15.87 -6.02 0.17
N ARG A 158 -17.01 -5.50 -0.32
CA ARG A 158 -18.30 -6.20 -0.46
C ARG A 158 -18.62 -6.50 -1.92
N GLN A 159 -17.65 -6.93 -2.72
CA GLN A 159 -17.95 -7.27 -4.11
C GLN A 159 -18.76 -8.57 -4.24
N VAL A 160 -20.07 -8.39 -4.12
CA VAL A 160 -21.14 -9.36 -4.35
C VAL A 160 -21.38 -9.47 -5.86
N ARG A 161 -20.43 -10.06 -6.60
CA ARG A 161 -20.71 -10.45 -8.00
C ARG A 161 -20.71 -11.95 -8.25
N ASN A 162 -20.43 -12.75 -7.22
CA ASN A 162 -20.63 -14.18 -7.29
C ASN A 162 -21.97 -14.52 -6.66
N THR A 163 -22.87 -15.14 -7.41
CA THR A 163 -24.26 -15.52 -7.05
C THR A 163 -24.36 -16.44 -5.82
N GLY A 164 -23.25 -16.76 -5.15
CA GLY A 164 -23.15 -17.58 -3.96
C GLY A 164 -22.73 -16.88 -2.66
N ASN A 165 -22.52 -15.55 -2.61
CA ASN A 165 -22.30 -14.76 -1.37
C ASN A 165 -21.15 -15.17 -0.42
N LYS A 166 -20.23 -16.07 -0.79
CA LYS A 166 -19.39 -16.76 0.21
C LYS A 166 -17.96 -16.25 0.40
N ASN A 167 -17.38 -15.52 -0.54
CA ASN A 167 -15.96 -15.14 -0.45
C ASN A 167 -15.83 -13.62 -0.37
N LEU A 168 -15.67 -13.10 0.85
CA LEU A 168 -15.26 -11.72 1.07
C LEU A 168 -13.83 -11.56 0.54
N VAL A 169 -13.64 -10.65 -0.41
CA VAL A 169 -12.31 -10.27 -0.89
C VAL A 169 -12.19 -8.77 -0.70
N GLY A 170 -11.12 -8.37 0.00
CA GLY A 170 -10.82 -6.95 0.20
C GLY A 170 -10.55 -6.28 -1.14
N GLY A 171 -10.76 -4.97 -1.22
CA GLY A 171 -10.43 -4.18 -2.41
C GLY A 171 -8.94 -4.26 -2.79
N CYS A 172 -8.52 -3.43 -3.74
CA CYS A 172 -7.15 -3.45 -4.24
C CYS A 172 -6.17 -2.83 -3.24
N ARG A 173 -4.90 -3.24 -3.28
CA ARG A 173 -3.82 -2.53 -2.59
C ARG A 173 -2.93 -1.88 -3.64
N GLU A 174 -2.42 -0.72 -3.30
CA GLU A 174 -1.46 -0.04 -4.16
C GLU A 174 -0.08 -0.67 -3.97
N VAL A 175 0.69 -0.76 -5.06
CA VAL A 175 2.00 -1.41 -5.05
C VAL A 175 3.07 -0.36 -4.80
N ILE A 176 3.82 -0.52 -3.72
CA ILE A 176 4.96 0.34 -3.38
C ILE A 176 6.22 -0.33 -3.89
N VAL A 177 7.01 0.41 -4.68
CA VAL A 177 8.30 -0.07 -5.19
C VAL A 177 9.47 0.85 -4.83
N SER A 178 10.68 0.28 -4.81
CA SER A 178 11.94 1.02 -4.70
C SER A 178 12.26 1.79 -5.98
N GLN A 179 13.17 2.77 -5.89
CA GLN A 179 13.66 3.51 -7.06
C GLN A 179 14.35 2.59 -8.08
N ARG A 180 15.01 1.51 -7.61
CA ARG A 180 15.72 0.55 -8.48
C ARG A 180 14.75 -0.20 -9.39
N VAL A 181 13.60 -0.62 -8.85
CA VAL A 181 12.54 -1.26 -9.63
C VAL A 181 12.02 -0.32 -10.71
N ARG A 182 11.76 0.95 -10.36
CA ARG A 182 11.35 1.96 -11.33
C ARG A 182 12.36 2.10 -12.46
N GLN A 183 13.64 2.29 -12.13
CA GLN A 183 14.70 2.45 -13.13
C GLN A 183 14.78 1.24 -14.07
N MET A 184 14.66 0.03 -13.53
CA MET A 184 14.64 -1.19 -14.35
C MET A 184 13.42 -1.23 -15.29
N LEU A 185 12.22 -0.93 -14.78
CA LEU A 185 11.00 -0.91 -15.61
C LEU A 185 11.06 0.17 -16.71
N GLU A 186 11.67 1.32 -16.42
CA GLU A 186 11.95 2.38 -17.41
C GLU A 186 12.98 1.92 -18.46
N GLN A 187 14.07 1.26 -18.05
CA GLN A 187 15.08 0.70 -18.96
C GLN A 187 14.51 -0.38 -19.90
N LEU A 188 13.52 -1.15 -19.42
CA LEU A 188 12.82 -2.15 -20.20
C LEU A 188 11.71 -1.58 -21.11
N ASP A 189 11.53 -0.25 -21.13
CA ASP A 189 10.46 0.46 -21.83
C ASP A 189 9.06 -0.10 -21.48
N VAL A 190 8.83 -0.41 -20.21
CA VAL A 190 7.51 -0.84 -19.75
C VAL A 190 6.56 0.36 -19.74
N ARG A 191 5.55 0.29 -20.60
CA ARG A 191 4.61 1.41 -20.83
C ARG A 191 3.39 1.34 -19.90
N ARG A 192 2.65 2.46 -19.87
CA ARG A 192 1.41 2.63 -19.09
C ARG A 192 1.64 2.54 -17.58
N LEU A 193 2.79 3.02 -17.12
CA LEU A 193 3.08 3.12 -15.70
C LEU A 193 2.89 4.56 -15.24
N VAL A 194 2.31 4.72 -14.04
CA VAL A 194 2.21 5.99 -13.35
C VAL A 194 2.95 5.85 -12.02
N TRP A 195 3.83 6.80 -11.76
CA TRP A 195 4.65 6.84 -10.56
C TRP A 195 4.12 7.91 -9.62
N VAL A 196 3.61 7.48 -8.46
CA VAL A 196 3.15 8.41 -7.42
C VAL A 196 4.23 8.49 -6.34
N PRO A 197 4.84 9.66 -6.10
CA PRO A 197 5.85 9.82 -5.08
C PRO A 197 5.25 9.57 -3.69
N ILE A 198 6.07 9.05 -2.78
CA ILE A 198 5.72 8.91 -1.37
C ILE A 198 6.52 9.94 -0.59
N THR A 199 5.85 10.65 0.32
CA THR A 199 6.49 11.61 1.22
C THR A 199 6.73 10.96 2.59
N ILE A 200 7.89 11.23 3.17
CA ILE A 200 8.20 10.84 4.55
C ILE A 200 8.00 12.04 5.46
N SER A 201 7.04 11.92 6.39
CA SER A 201 6.84 12.87 7.46
C SER A 201 8.07 12.83 8.36
N LYS A 202 8.82 13.92 8.44
CA LYS A 202 9.87 14.01 9.45
C LYS A 202 9.17 14.02 10.80
N LYS A 203 9.10 12.87 11.49
CA LYS A 203 8.80 12.88 12.93
C LYS A 203 9.67 13.93 13.56
N GLY A 204 9.05 14.88 14.25
CA GLY A 204 9.73 16.03 14.81
C GLY A 204 11.01 15.59 15.51
N ARG A 205 12.16 15.99 14.98
CA ARG A 205 13.15 16.56 15.88
C ARG A 205 12.41 17.72 16.52
N LEU A 206 11.81 17.48 17.69
CA LEU A 206 11.63 18.58 18.63
C LEU A 206 12.97 19.29 18.64
N PRO A 207 13.03 20.61 18.39
CA PRO A 207 14.27 21.32 18.58
C PRO A 207 14.70 20.99 20.00
N VAL A 208 15.85 20.35 20.15
CA VAL A 208 16.53 20.29 21.42
C VAL A 208 16.79 21.75 21.74
N THR A 209 15.95 22.38 22.55
CA THR A 209 16.23 23.68 23.14
C THR A 209 17.35 23.45 24.14
N GLY A 210 18.54 23.26 23.59
CA GLY A 210 19.80 23.27 24.30
C GLY A 210 20.15 24.71 24.62
N TRP A 211 20.09 25.01 25.91
CA TRP A 211 21.06 25.85 26.61
C TRP A 211 21.16 27.32 26.19
N SER A 212 20.56 28.18 27.01
CA SER A 212 21.17 29.46 27.37
C SER A 212 21.65 29.39 28.83
N ARG A 213 22.95 29.11 28.99
CA ARG A 213 23.72 29.47 30.20
C ARG A 213 24.00 30.97 30.15
N THR A 214 23.36 31.73 31.02
CA THR A 214 23.85 32.97 31.65
C THR A 214 22.99 33.10 32.92
N GLY A 215 23.45 32.85 34.14
CA GLY A 215 24.69 33.33 34.73
C GLY A 215 24.46 34.73 35.29
N LEU A 216 23.77 34.87 36.42
CA LEU A 216 23.84 36.04 37.31
C LEU A 216 23.63 35.62 38.78
N PRO A 217 24.40 36.17 39.73
CA PRO A 217 24.42 35.75 41.13
C PRO A 217 23.32 36.43 41.93
N ASN A 218 22.63 35.64 42.77
CA ASN A 218 21.67 36.15 43.74
C ASN A 218 22.44 36.69 44.95
N ARG A 219 22.60 38.03 45.03
CA ARG A 219 23.03 38.72 46.25
C ARG A 219 21.85 38.77 47.21
N GLY A 220 22.03 38.21 48.39
CA GLY A 220 21.16 38.48 49.52
C GLY A 220 21.28 39.94 49.98
N MET A 221 20.18 40.50 50.46
CA MET A 221 20.21 41.48 51.54
C MET A 221 18.93 41.39 52.38
N GLN A 222 19.17 41.49 53.67
CA GLN A 222 18.26 41.31 54.80
C GLN A 222 17.33 42.52 55.00
N GLY A 223 16.17 42.27 55.61
CA GLY A 223 15.82 42.96 56.86
C GLY A 223 14.74 44.04 56.85
N SER A 224 13.86 43.94 57.86
CA SER A 224 12.93 44.93 58.44
C SER A 224 11.67 45.28 57.62
N GLY A 225 10.47 45.43 58.17
CA GLY A 225 9.99 45.42 59.54
C GLY A 225 8.48 45.72 59.55
N GLU A 226 7.75 44.93 60.31
CA GLU A 226 6.61 45.29 61.17
C GLU A 226 5.98 46.70 61.04
N ARG A 227 4.68 46.77 60.72
CA ARG A 227 3.67 47.52 61.50
C ARG A 227 2.23 47.30 61.03
N THR A 228 1.42 46.90 61.99
CA THR A 228 -0.04 47.01 62.09
C THR A 228 -0.53 48.46 62.00
N ARG A 229 -1.72 48.66 61.41
CA ARG A 229 -2.80 49.46 62.05
C ARG A 229 -4.14 49.26 61.34
N HIS A 230 -5.15 49.11 62.18
CA HIS A 230 -6.58 49.22 61.94
C HIS A 230 -6.96 50.59 61.37
N GLU A 231 -7.98 50.60 60.52
CA GLU A 231 -9.21 51.39 60.66
C GLU A 231 -10.39 50.58 60.10
#